data_AF-A0A8B9NLZ8-F1
#
_entry.id   AF-A0A8B9NLZ8-F1
#
_cell.length_a   1.000
_cell.length_b   1.000
_cell.length_c   1.000
_cell.angle_alpha   90.00
_cell.angle_beta   90.00
_cell.angle_gamma   90.00
#
_symmetry.space_group_name_H-M   'P 1'
#
loop_
_entity.id
_entity.type
_entity.pdbx_description
1 polymer ?
#
loop_
_entity_poly.entity_id
_entity_poly.type
_entity_poly.pdbx_seq_one_letter_code
_entity_poly.pdbx_strand_id
1 'polypeptide(L)'
;MLGLGSLIFSLPHFSSGKYHYGAKLEDTCQIPGTSSTNFTCSASTKSSLPNYLYVFILGQLLLGVGGTPLYTLGTAFIDDSVPKHKSSLYIGIGYAMSLLGPAIGYVLGGQLLNVYIDIQIPESMKIDQDDPRWLGAWWIAFLACFFAIWLLIIPFTCFPKQLPGTAKIQAEKISETHNDGSEVLVETKNIGKSFKDFPVALLILLKNPVLMSLIIASSSEALVATGFATFLPKFIENQFGKTSSFSATLGGLVLIPAAALGQIISGILVSKCRMDCKSIIKFMIGTCSVALILNTVFLFAKCGNEPFAGVSETYNGTGTLYNLTAPCNANCRCLRSIYYPVCGRDEVQYFSPCFAGCSSHLFNNMKKTYHNCSCIGKPERENGSEDFLYEAVPGKCPTQCKFLPLFLTFFFFAVVFTFMAVTPTTVAILRCVPDKQRSFALGVQSVFLRLLGTIPGPILFGVAIDNSCTLWDINECKTKGACWVYDNERMAYLLMGISAACKIITIIFVVIAVWLYKPPPASAALSQKDLETVSAIHT
;
A
#
# COMPACT_ATOMS: atom_id res chain seq x y z
N MET A 1 -17.42 -14.82 10.13
CA MET A 1 -16.63 -14.95 8.88
C MET A 1 -15.23 -14.36 9.02
N LEU A 2 -15.08 -13.09 9.41
CA LEU A 2 -13.75 -12.47 9.59
C LEU A 2 -12.82 -13.27 10.53
N GLY A 3 -13.31 -13.66 11.71
CA GLY A 3 -12.54 -14.51 12.64
C GLY A 3 -12.16 -15.86 12.00
N LEU A 4 -13.13 -16.57 11.41
CA LEU A 4 -12.89 -17.86 10.75
C LEU A 4 -11.82 -17.77 9.64
N GLY A 5 -11.84 -16.70 8.85
CA GLY A 5 -10.80 -16.46 7.83
C GLY A 5 -9.41 -16.33 8.44
N SER A 6 -9.29 -15.64 9.58
CA SER A 6 -8.03 -15.52 10.33
C SER A 6 -7.53 -16.88 10.85
N LEU A 7 -8.44 -17.71 11.40
CA LEU A 7 -8.10 -19.06 11.83
C LEU A 7 -7.59 -19.92 10.67
N ILE A 8 -8.29 -19.94 9.53
CA ILE A 8 -7.87 -20.68 8.33
C ILE A 8 -6.48 -20.22 7.87
N PHE A 9 -6.21 -18.92 7.93
CA PHE A 9 -4.91 -18.37 7.54
C PHE A 9 -3.75 -18.89 8.41
N SER A 10 -4.00 -19.24 9.68
CA SER A 10 -2.99 -19.80 10.59
C SER A 10 -2.72 -21.31 10.40
N LEU A 11 -3.66 -22.04 9.78
CA LEU A 11 -3.61 -23.51 9.68
C LEU A 11 -2.33 -24.08 9.03
N PRO A 12 -1.74 -23.48 7.97
CA PRO A 12 -0.57 -24.06 7.32
C PRO A 12 0.63 -24.29 8.26
N HIS A 13 0.78 -23.48 9.32
CA HIS A 13 1.83 -23.71 10.32
C HIS A 13 1.67 -25.05 11.03
N PHE A 14 0.44 -25.41 11.42
CA PHE A 14 0.17 -26.63 12.18
C PHE A 14 0.17 -27.90 11.32
N SER A 15 0.04 -27.78 10.00
CA SER A 15 -0.09 -28.94 9.09
C SER A 15 1.14 -29.18 8.19
N SER A 16 2.05 -28.22 8.05
CA SER A 16 3.20 -28.32 7.11
C SER A 16 4.44 -29.03 7.66
N GLY A 17 4.47 -29.38 8.95
CA GLY A 17 5.63 -29.98 9.62
C GLY A 17 6.67 -28.94 10.06
N LYS A 18 7.79 -29.40 10.63
CA LYS A 18 8.87 -28.52 11.13
C LYS A 18 9.65 -27.87 10.00
N TYR A 19 10.18 -26.68 10.25
CA TYR A 19 11.00 -25.97 9.28
C TYR A 19 12.39 -26.60 9.11
N HIS A 20 12.85 -26.74 7.87
CA HIS A 20 14.20 -27.21 7.52
C HIS A 20 15.04 -26.05 6.96
N TYR A 21 16.15 -25.75 7.63
CA TYR A 21 17.01 -24.61 7.31
C TYR A 21 18.01 -24.92 6.18
N GLY A 22 18.35 -23.90 5.37
CA GLY A 22 19.42 -23.97 4.36
C GLY A 22 20.84 -23.81 4.93
N ALA A 23 21.84 -23.99 4.06
CA ALA A 23 23.25 -23.75 4.39
C ALA A 23 23.57 -22.23 4.46
N LYS A 24 24.52 -21.85 5.32
CA LYS A 24 25.04 -20.47 5.42
C LYS A 24 26.03 -20.23 4.26
N LEU A 25 25.83 -19.16 3.50
CA LEU A 25 26.64 -18.83 2.33
C LEU A 25 27.59 -17.65 2.65
N GLU A 26 28.88 -17.80 2.35
CA GLU A 26 29.89 -16.73 2.48
C GLU A 26 30.36 -16.26 1.10
N ASP A 27 30.31 -14.95 0.84
CA ASP A 27 30.50 -14.34 -0.49
C ASP A 27 31.74 -13.42 -0.57
N THR A 28 32.88 -13.83 0.01
CA THR A 28 34.18 -13.15 -0.16
C THR A 28 34.96 -13.77 -1.31
N CYS A 29 35.86 -13.00 -1.95
CA CYS A 29 36.74 -13.50 -3.00
C CYS A 29 37.65 -14.60 -2.43
N GLN A 30 37.41 -15.85 -2.82
CA GLN A 30 38.25 -16.97 -2.43
C GLN A 30 39.36 -17.17 -3.47
N ILE A 31 40.61 -17.03 -3.02
CA ILE A 31 41.81 -17.41 -3.78
C ILE A 31 41.78 -18.96 -3.92
N PRO A 32 42.16 -19.55 -5.07
CA PRO A 32 41.82 -20.94 -5.41
C PRO A 32 42.27 -21.96 -4.35
N GLY A 33 41.30 -22.65 -3.75
CA GLY A 33 41.53 -23.69 -2.73
C GLY A 33 40.26 -24.29 -2.11
N THR A 34 39.12 -23.63 -2.18
CA THR A 34 37.84 -24.13 -1.66
C THR A 34 36.83 -24.35 -2.79
N SER A 35 36.26 -25.54 -2.83
CA SER A 35 35.37 -26.03 -3.89
C SER A 35 34.07 -25.22 -3.95
N SER A 36 33.82 -24.55 -5.07
CA SER A 36 32.51 -23.98 -5.39
C SER A 36 31.51 -25.11 -5.60
N THR A 37 30.41 -25.11 -4.86
CA THR A 37 29.26 -26.00 -5.11
C THR A 37 28.70 -25.71 -6.50
N ASN A 38 28.86 -26.66 -7.43
CA ASN A 38 28.19 -26.61 -8.73
C ASN A 38 26.68 -26.71 -8.49
N PHE A 39 25.96 -25.61 -8.65
CA PHE A 39 24.50 -25.61 -8.61
C PHE A 39 23.99 -26.26 -9.91
N THR A 40 23.69 -27.55 -9.85
CA THR A 40 22.94 -28.21 -10.92
C THR A 40 21.48 -27.79 -10.81
N CYS A 41 20.90 -27.22 -11.88
CA CYS A 41 19.46 -26.97 -12.02
C CYS A 41 18.73 -28.33 -12.07
N SER A 42 18.56 -29.00 -10.92
CA SER A 42 17.77 -30.22 -10.84
C SER A 42 16.30 -29.86 -10.71
N ALA A 43 15.43 -30.51 -11.49
CA ALA A 43 13.99 -30.44 -11.31
C ALA A 43 13.63 -31.06 -9.96
N SER A 44 13.51 -30.22 -8.94
CA SER A 44 13.18 -30.65 -7.57
C SER A 44 11.83 -31.39 -7.54
N THR A 45 11.81 -32.50 -6.79
CA THR A 45 10.64 -33.29 -6.41
C THR A 45 9.46 -32.37 -6.09
N LYS A 46 8.27 -32.65 -6.66
CA LYS A 46 7.05 -31.83 -6.43
C LYS A 46 6.74 -31.78 -4.93
N SER A 47 7.17 -30.72 -4.26
CA SER A 47 6.77 -30.41 -2.89
C SER A 47 5.25 -30.15 -2.87
N SER A 48 4.56 -30.64 -1.84
CA SER A 48 3.14 -30.36 -1.62
C SER A 48 2.90 -28.99 -0.97
N LEU A 49 3.95 -28.31 -0.50
CA LEU A 49 3.87 -26.97 0.12
C LEU A 49 3.14 -25.91 -0.73
N PRO A 50 3.30 -25.85 -2.07
CA PRO A 50 2.57 -24.91 -2.91
C PRO A 50 1.05 -25.04 -2.79
N ASN A 51 0.51 -26.20 -2.40
CA ASN A 51 -0.94 -26.39 -2.22
C ASN A 51 -1.50 -25.56 -1.05
N TYR A 52 -0.67 -25.14 -0.08
CA TYR A 52 -1.10 -24.24 1.00
C TYR A 52 -1.52 -22.85 0.49
N LEU A 53 -1.14 -22.48 -0.74
CA LEU A 53 -1.64 -21.28 -1.40
C LEU A 53 -3.18 -21.25 -1.43
N TYR A 54 -3.84 -22.38 -1.68
CA TYR A 54 -5.30 -22.45 -1.70
C TYR A 54 -5.93 -22.22 -0.32
N VAL A 55 -5.24 -22.62 0.76
CA VAL A 55 -5.68 -22.35 2.14
C VAL A 55 -5.62 -20.86 2.44
N PHE A 56 -4.53 -20.20 2.03
CA PHE A 56 -4.41 -18.74 2.17
C PHE A 56 -5.46 -17.98 1.36
N ILE A 57 -5.75 -18.43 0.11
CA ILE A 57 -6.80 -17.83 -0.73
C ILE A 57 -8.16 -17.97 -0.04
N LEU A 58 -8.51 -19.14 0.49
CA LEU A 58 -9.76 -19.34 1.22
C LEU A 58 -9.86 -18.44 2.46
N GLY A 59 -8.77 -18.33 3.23
CA GLY A 59 -8.69 -17.43 4.37
C GLY A 59 -8.97 -15.97 3.99
N GLN A 60 -8.33 -15.47 2.91
CA GLN A 60 -8.57 -14.12 2.40
C GLN A 60 -10.00 -13.89 1.90
N LEU A 61 -10.60 -14.90 1.27
CA LEU A 61 -11.97 -14.82 0.79
C LEU A 61 -12.96 -14.65 1.95
N LEU A 62 -12.80 -15.43 3.02
CA LEU A 62 -13.60 -15.30 4.24
C LEU A 62 -13.37 -13.97 4.97
N LEU A 63 -12.13 -13.49 5.00
CA LEU A 63 -11.80 -12.16 5.52
C LEU A 63 -12.53 -11.07 4.72
N GLY A 64 -12.54 -11.17 3.39
CA GLY A 64 -13.25 -10.25 2.49
C GLY A 64 -14.77 -10.26 2.70
N VAL A 65 -15.38 -11.46 2.78
CA VAL A 65 -16.82 -11.62 3.05
C VAL A 65 -17.20 -11.03 4.41
N GLY A 66 -16.37 -11.26 5.44
CA GLY A 66 -16.62 -10.72 6.77
C GLY A 66 -16.37 -9.22 6.91
N GLY A 67 -15.38 -8.67 6.19
CA GLY A 67 -15.00 -7.26 6.28
C GLY A 67 -15.87 -6.32 5.45
N THR A 68 -16.38 -6.76 4.30
CA THR A 68 -17.15 -5.90 3.37
C THR A 68 -18.36 -5.23 4.02
N PRO A 69 -19.21 -5.92 4.81
CA PRO A 69 -20.36 -5.31 5.47
C PRO A 69 -20.01 -4.14 6.40
N LEU A 70 -18.80 -4.11 6.98
CA LEU A 70 -18.38 -3.01 7.85
C LEU A 70 -18.23 -1.69 7.07
N TYR A 71 -17.78 -1.76 5.83
CA TYR A 71 -17.60 -0.58 4.96
C TYR A 71 -18.84 -0.21 4.15
N THR A 72 -19.77 -1.14 3.94
CA THR A 72 -21.01 -0.89 3.20
C THR A 72 -22.18 -0.62 4.14
N LEU A 73 -22.60 -1.62 4.92
CA LEU A 73 -23.72 -1.50 5.85
C LEU A 73 -23.37 -0.61 7.05
N GLY A 74 -22.14 -0.71 7.57
CA GLY A 74 -21.69 0.13 8.68
C GLY A 74 -21.71 1.61 8.34
N THR A 75 -21.20 1.97 7.15
CA THR A 75 -21.20 3.36 6.66
C THR A 75 -22.61 3.88 6.43
N ALA A 76 -23.49 3.09 5.80
CA ALA A 76 -24.88 3.48 5.61
C ALA A 76 -25.63 3.64 6.95
N PHE A 77 -25.38 2.75 7.92
CA PHE A 77 -25.95 2.84 9.26
C PHE A 77 -25.52 4.13 9.98
N ILE A 78 -24.24 4.53 9.86
CA ILE A 78 -23.75 5.80 10.40
C ILE A 78 -24.48 6.97 9.73
N ASP A 79 -24.56 6.99 8.40
CA ASP A 79 -25.25 8.06 7.68
C ASP A 79 -26.71 8.19 8.11
N ASP A 80 -27.43 7.07 8.13
CA ASP A 80 -28.86 7.02 8.44
C ASP A 80 -29.15 7.46 9.89
N SER A 81 -28.22 7.24 10.81
CA SER A 81 -28.42 7.49 12.24
C SER A 81 -28.09 8.91 12.69
N VAL A 82 -27.52 9.77 11.84
CA VAL A 82 -27.08 11.11 12.23
C VAL A 82 -27.63 12.20 11.29
N PRO A 83 -27.74 13.46 11.76
CA PRO A 83 -28.14 14.56 10.90
C PRO A 83 -27.22 14.69 9.68
N LYS A 84 -27.79 15.04 8.52
CA LYS A 84 -27.10 15.13 7.21
C LYS A 84 -25.76 15.86 7.24
N HIS A 85 -25.69 16.98 7.98
CA HIS A 85 -24.46 17.76 8.08
C HIS A 85 -23.40 17.07 8.96
N LYS A 86 -23.77 16.26 9.96
CA LYS A 86 -22.82 15.55 10.83
C LYS A 86 -22.36 14.20 10.28
N SER A 87 -23.06 13.65 9.28
CA SER A 87 -22.72 12.34 8.68
C SER A 87 -21.28 12.26 8.20
N SER A 88 -20.81 13.29 7.47
CA SER A 88 -19.44 13.32 6.95
C SER A 88 -18.37 13.28 8.05
N LEU A 89 -18.64 13.87 9.21
CA LEU A 89 -17.71 13.84 10.35
C LEU A 89 -17.54 12.42 10.88
N TYR A 90 -18.65 11.73 11.16
CA TYR A 90 -18.61 10.38 11.72
C TYR A 90 -18.10 9.34 10.72
N ILE A 91 -18.45 9.45 9.44
CA ILE A 91 -17.88 8.61 8.38
C ILE A 91 -16.37 8.84 8.26
N GLY A 92 -15.92 10.11 8.29
CA GLY A 92 -14.49 10.44 8.25
C GLY A 92 -13.71 9.87 9.44
N ILE A 93 -14.27 9.92 10.65
CA ILE A 93 -13.68 9.28 11.84
C ILE A 93 -13.64 7.76 11.67
N GLY A 94 -14.73 7.14 11.22
CA GLY A 94 -14.80 5.69 11.02
C GLY A 94 -13.75 5.17 10.02
N TYR A 95 -13.59 5.85 8.88
CA TYR A 95 -12.56 5.50 7.91
C TYR A 95 -11.14 5.77 8.43
N ALA A 96 -10.93 6.86 9.17
CA ALA A 96 -9.61 7.14 9.76
C ALA A 96 -9.20 6.05 10.77
N MET A 97 -10.14 5.57 11.59
CA MET A 97 -9.89 4.44 12.50
C MET A 97 -9.56 3.15 11.74
N SER A 98 -10.17 2.93 10.57
CA SER A 98 -9.85 1.78 9.72
C SER A 98 -8.42 1.81 9.16
N LEU A 99 -7.83 2.99 9.00
CA LEU A 99 -6.43 3.18 8.56
C LEU A 99 -5.42 2.99 9.70
N LEU A 100 -5.80 3.27 10.95
CA LEU A 100 -4.95 3.01 12.11
C LEU A 100 -4.79 1.51 12.41
N GLY A 101 -5.79 0.70 12.06
CA GLY A 101 -5.75 -0.77 12.22
C GLY A 101 -4.49 -1.41 11.62
N PRO A 102 -4.17 -1.19 10.33
CA PRO A 102 -2.93 -1.64 9.73
C PRO A 102 -1.65 -1.19 10.45
N ALA A 103 -1.57 0.06 10.94
CA ALA A 103 -0.40 0.53 11.68
C ALA A 103 -0.18 -0.27 12.97
N ILE A 104 -1.25 -0.47 13.74
CA ILE A 104 -1.21 -1.29 14.96
C ILE A 104 -0.84 -2.75 14.61
N GLY A 105 -1.39 -3.27 13.52
CA GLY A 105 -1.09 -4.60 13.00
C GLY A 105 0.39 -4.78 12.62
N TYR A 106 1.00 -3.78 11.98
CA TYR A 106 2.44 -3.81 11.65
C TYR A 106 3.31 -3.81 12.91
N VAL A 107 2.98 -2.97 13.90
CA VAL A 107 3.75 -2.90 15.16
C VAL A 107 3.64 -4.21 15.93
N LEU A 108 2.42 -4.70 16.17
CA LEU A 108 2.20 -5.95 16.91
C LEU A 108 2.76 -7.16 16.14
N GLY A 109 2.53 -7.21 14.82
CA GLY A 109 3.04 -8.26 13.95
C GLY A 109 4.57 -8.29 13.92
N GLY A 110 5.22 -7.14 13.82
CA GLY A 110 6.68 -7.03 13.85
C GLY A 110 7.29 -7.56 15.16
N GLN A 111 6.68 -7.27 16.31
CA GLN A 111 7.14 -7.82 17.59
C GLN A 111 7.00 -9.35 17.66
N LEU A 112 5.93 -9.91 17.07
CA LEU A 112 5.71 -11.35 17.03
C LEU A 112 6.70 -12.09 16.11
N LEU A 113 7.30 -11.41 15.13
CA LEU A 113 8.35 -11.99 14.27
C LEU A 113 9.70 -12.17 14.97
N ASN A 114 9.91 -11.52 16.12
CA ASN A 114 11.10 -11.71 16.96
C ASN A 114 11.06 -13.06 17.72
N VAL A 115 9.93 -13.77 17.68
CA VAL A 115 9.80 -15.12 18.21
C VAL A 115 10.01 -16.11 17.06
N TYR A 116 10.86 -17.11 17.29
CA TYR A 116 11.13 -18.12 16.27
C TYR A 116 9.89 -18.97 15.96
N ILE A 117 9.72 -19.35 14.69
CA ILE A 117 8.51 -19.99 14.16
C ILE A 117 8.14 -21.28 14.89
N ASP A 118 9.15 -22.09 15.24
CA ASP A 118 9.00 -23.28 16.09
C ASP A 118 9.48 -22.94 17.51
N ILE A 119 8.56 -22.74 18.45
CA ILE A 119 8.85 -22.23 19.81
C ILE A 119 9.97 -23.02 20.54
N GLN A 120 10.21 -24.27 20.17
CA GLN A 120 11.28 -25.11 20.71
C GLN A 120 12.49 -25.17 19.74
N ILE A 121 13.46 -24.28 19.93
CA ILE A 121 14.77 -24.37 19.28
C ILE A 121 15.68 -25.32 20.09
N PRO A 122 16.34 -26.31 19.48
CA PRO A 122 17.38 -27.09 20.15
C PRO A 122 18.54 -26.17 20.61
N GLU A 123 18.95 -26.24 21.89
CA GLU A 123 20.02 -25.42 22.49
C GLU A 123 21.37 -25.49 21.73
N SER A 124 21.59 -26.52 20.92
CA SER A 124 22.78 -26.69 20.09
C SER A 124 22.91 -25.70 18.93
N MET A 125 21.93 -24.81 18.72
CA MET A 125 21.82 -24.00 17.50
C MET A 125 21.71 -22.49 17.81
N LYS A 126 22.81 -21.75 17.60
CA LYS A 126 22.85 -20.28 17.65
C LYS A 126 22.39 -19.67 16.32
N ILE A 127 21.09 -19.66 16.07
CA ILE A 127 20.50 -18.86 14.98
C ILE A 127 20.00 -17.55 15.60
N ASP A 128 20.54 -16.44 15.11
CA ASP A 128 20.13 -15.08 15.53
C ASP A 128 19.06 -14.53 14.57
N GLN A 129 18.36 -13.47 14.98
CA GLN A 129 17.30 -12.80 14.19
C GLN A 129 17.81 -12.25 12.85
N ASP A 130 19.12 -11.95 12.77
CA ASP A 130 19.78 -11.47 11.54
C ASP A 130 20.13 -12.60 10.56
N ASP A 131 19.97 -13.87 10.95
CA ASP A 131 20.20 -15.00 10.07
C ASP A 131 19.05 -15.08 9.03
N PRO A 132 19.33 -15.12 7.71
CA PRO A 132 18.30 -15.21 6.68
C PRO A 132 17.42 -16.47 6.77
N ARG A 133 17.78 -17.44 7.61
CA ARG A 133 17.02 -18.65 7.90
C ARG A 133 16.02 -18.47 9.05
N TRP A 134 15.95 -17.28 9.66
CA TRP A 134 15.02 -16.94 10.73
C TRP A 134 13.58 -16.76 10.23
N LEU A 135 12.78 -17.80 10.47
CA LEU A 135 11.31 -17.83 10.52
C LEU A 135 10.72 -17.10 11.74
N GLY A 136 10.03 -15.96 11.61
CA GLY A 136 9.23 -15.39 12.71
C GLY A 136 7.87 -16.09 12.89
N ALA A 137 7.33 -16.13 14.11
CA ALA A 137 6.07 -16.81 14.47
C ALA A 137 4.79 -16.06 14.03
N TRP A 138 4.66 -15.84 12.72
CA TRP A 138 3.56 -15.09 12.09
C TRP A 138 2.15 -15.60 12.42
N TRP A 139 2.00 -16.90 12.66
CA TRP A 139 0.71 -17.57 12.91
C TRP A 139 0.03 -17.10 14.22
N ILE A 140 0.83 -16.66 15.21
CA ILE A 140 0.33 -16.18 16.51
C ILE A 140 -0.60 -14.98 16.31
N ALA A 141 -0.23 -14.04 15.42
CA ALA A 141 -1.02 -12.85 15.15
C ALA A 141 -2.42 -13.20 14.63
N PHE A 142 -2.53 -14.20 13.75
CA PHE A 142 -3.80 -14.64 13.18
C PHE A 142 -4.68 -15.34 14.21
N LEU A 143 -4.09 -16.15 15.11
CA LEU A 143 -4.86 -16.73 16.21
C LEU A 143 -5.35 -15.68 17.20
N ALA A 144 -4.51 -14.71 17.56
CA ALA A 144 -4.90 -13.59 18.42
C ALA A 144 -6.06 -12.80 17.79
N CYS A 145 -5.98 -12.51 16.49
CA CYS A 145 -7.06 -11.87 15.73
C CYS A 145 -8.35 -12.71 15.72
N PHE A 146 -8.26 -14.04 15.56
CA PHE A 146 -9.42 -14.93 15.65
C PHE A 146 -10.16 -14.74 16.99
N PHE A 147 -9.45 -14.86 18.12
CA PHE A 147 -10.08 -14.69 19.43
C PHE A 147 -10.62 -13.26 19.62
N ALA A 148 -9.84 -12.23 19.27
CA ALA A 148 -10.26 -10.84 19.41
C ALA A 148 -11.55 -10.51 18.63
N ILE A 149 -11.64 -10.96 17.37
CA ILE A 149 -12.83 -10.73 16.54
C ILE A 149 -14.06 -11.44 17.09
N TRP A 150 -13.88 -12.65 17.65
CA TRP A 150 -14.99 -13.37 18.27
C TRP A 150 -15.48 -12.69 19.55
N LEU A 151 -14.59 -12.11 20.34
CA LEU A 151 -14.96 -11.31 21.51
C LEU A 151 -15.78 -10.07 21.12
N LEU A 152 -15.50 -9.47 19.96
CA LEU A 152 -16.27 -8.33 19.45
C LEU A 152 -17.71 -8.67 19.05
N ILE A 153 -18.08 -9.94 18.89
CA ILE A 153 -19.47 -10.31 18.58
C ILE A 153 -20.42 -9.82 19.67
N ILE A 154 -20.03 -9.96 20.95
CA ILE A 154 -20.85 -9.58 22.11
C ILE A 154 -21.24 -8.09 22.05
N PRO A 155 -20.31 -7.12 22.02
CA PRO A 155 -20.68 -5.71 21.97
C PRO A 155 -21.44 -5.33 20.70
N PHE A 156 -21.16 -5.97 19.55
CA PHE A 156 -21.92 -5.72 18.32
C PHE A 156 -23.37 -6.21 18.41
N THR A 157 -23.64 -7.31 19.12
CA THR A 157 -25.02 -7.78 19.34
C THR A 157 -25.84 -6.89 20.27
N CYS A 158 -25.18 -6.07 21.08
CA CYS A 158 -25.84 -5.09 21.96
C CYS A 158 -26.35 -3.85 21.19
N PHE A 159 -25.94 -3.65 19.93
CA PHE A 159 -26.44 -2.53 19.13
C PHE A 159 -27.89 -2.80 18.65
N PRO A 160 -28.81 -1.83 18.84
CA PRO A 160 -30.16 -1.97 18.32
C PRO A 160 -30.17 -1.90 16.78
N LYS A 161 -31.18 -2.50 16.15
CA LYS A 161 -31.35 -2.47 14.68
C LYS A 161 -31.42 -1.06 14.10
N GLN A 162 -31.97 -0.12 14.87
CA GLN A 162 -32.01 1.32 14.58
C GLN A 162 -31.76 2.06 15.87
N LEU A 163 -30.97 3.14 15.82
CA LEU A 163 -30.74 3.97 17.00
C LEU A 163 -32.02 4.76 17.35
N PRO A 164 -32.27 5.05 18.64
CA PRO A 164 -33.39 5.86 19.04
C PRO A 164 -33.36 7.23 18.32
N GLY A 165 -34.47 7.59 17.67
CA GLY A 165 -34.58 8.86 16.93
C GLY A 165 -34.15 8.80 15.45
N THR A 166 -33.62 7.68 14.95
CA THR A 166 -33.26 7.52 13.53
C THR A 166 -34.43 7.83 12.59
N ALA A 167 -35.65 7.36 12.89
CA ALA A 167 -36.82 7.62 12.05
C ALA A 167 -37.15 9.12 11.91
N LYS A 168 -37.02 9.89 13.01
CA LYS A 168 -37.22 11.34 13.00
C LYS A 168 -36.14 12.04 12.18
N ILE A 169 -34.87 11.64 12.37
CA ILE A 169 -33.75 12.18 11.61
C ILE A 169 -33.91 11.92 10.12
N GLN A 170 -34.36 10.72 9.73
CA GLN A 170 -34.61 10.36 8.33
C GLN A 170 -35.75 11.20 7.73
N ALA A 171 -36.84 11.41 8.46
CA ALA A 171 -37.96 12.24 8.01
C ALA A 171 -37.55 13.72 7.80
N GLU A 172 -36.61 14.24 8.60
CA GLU A 172 -36.11 15.61 8.47
C GLU A 172 -35.06 15.80 7.35
N LYS A 173 -34.55 14.71 6.73
CA LYS A 173 -33.52 14.81 5.68
C LYS A 173 -34.12 15.23 4.35
N ILE A 174 -33.72 16.40 3.85
CA ILE A 174 -34.00 16.83 2.48
C ILE A 174 -33.20 15.98 1.50
N SER A 175 -33.92 15.29 0.60
CA SER A 175 -33.35 14.47 -0.48
C SER A 175 -32.44 15.30 -1.39
N GLU A 176 -31.30 14.73 -1.74
CA GLU A 176 -30.33 15.26 -2.71
C GLU A 176 -30.15 14.27 -3.87
N THR A 177 -31.07 13.32 -4.02
CA THR A 177 -30.99 12.29 -5.04
C THR A 177 -30.86 12.92 -6.42
N HIS A 178 -30.01 12.35 -7.27
CA HIS A 178 -29.88 12.82 -8.63
C HIS A 178 -31.24 12.73 -9.34
N ASN A 179 -31.72 13.86 -9.86
CA ASN A 179 -33.03 13.92 -10.50
C ASN A 179 -33.02 13.28 -11.91
N ASP A 180 -33.10 11.95 -11.96
CA ASP A 180 -33.20 11.12 -13.15
C ASP A 180 -34.47 10.21 -13.16
N GLY A 181 -35.36 10.39 -12.17
CA GLY A 181 -36.56 9.58 -11.98
C GLY A 181 -36.32 8.25 -11.24
N SER A 182 -35.09 7.95 -10.83
CA SER A 182 -34.75 6.71 -10.10
C SER A 182 -35.44 6.62 -8.74
N GLU A 183 -35.54 7.72 -7.99
CA GLU A 183 -36.20 7.79 -6.68
C GLU A 183 -37.67 7.35 -6.78
N VAL A 184 -38.42 7.98 -7.70
CA VAL A 184 -39.83 7.64 -7.98
C VAL A 184 -39.99 6.18 -8.41
N LEU A 185 -39.11 5.70 -9.29
CA LEU A 185 -39.17 4.33 -9.80
C LEU A 185 -38.92 3.30 -8.68
N VAL A 186 -37.96 3.55 -7.79
CA VAL A 186 -37.63 2.69 -6.65
C VAL A 186 -38.78 2.65 -5.65
N GLU A 187 -39.42 3.79 -5.40
CA GLU A 187 -40.58 3.87 -4.51
C GLU A 187 -41.81 3.19 -5.09
N THR A 188 -42.19 3.53 -6.33
CA THR A 188 -43.43 3.01 -6.96
C THR A 188 -43.36 1.50 -7.17
N LYS A 189 -42.19 0.97 -7.55
CA LYS A 189 -42.01 -0.47 -7.78
C LYS A 189 -41.57 -1.24 -6.52
N ASN A 190 -41.42 -0.56 -5.37
CA ASN A 190 -40.94 -1.17 -4.12
C ASN A 190 -39.66 -2.02 -4.30
N ILE A 191 -38.72 -1.53 -5.12
CA ILE A 191 -37.48 -2.24 -5.49
C ILE A 191 -36.59 -2.37 -4.26
N GLY A 192 -36.10 -3.59 -4.00
CA GLY A 192 -35.12 -3.87 -2.93
C GLY A 192 -35.64 -4.78 -1.81
N LYS A 193 -36.83 -5.36 -1.96
CA LYS A 193 -37.39 -6.33 -1.01
C LYS A 193 -37.08 -7.78 -1.39
N SER A 194 -36.80 -8.06 -2.65
CA SER A 194 -36.55 -9.41 -3.16
C SER A 194 -35.23 -9.53 -3.92
N PHE A 195 -34.60 -10.71 -3.89
CA PHE A 195 -33.43 -11.02 -4.72
C PHE A 195 -33.71 -10.90 -6.23
N LYS A 196 -34.97 -11.07 -6.64
CA LYS A 196 -35.38 -10.87 -8.05
C LYS A 196 -35.26 -9.41 -8.50
N ASP A 197 -35.25 -8.46 -7.57
CA ASP A 197 -35.10 -7.04 -7.86
C ASP A 197 -33.64 -6.64 -8.08
N PHE A 198 -32.68 -7.50 -7.71
CA PHE A 198 -31.25 -7.25 -7.79
C PHE A 198 -30.78 -6.75 -9.18
N PRO A 199 -31.08 -7.42 -10.31
CA PRO A 199 -30.60 -6.96 -11.62
C PRO A 199 -31.17 -5.58 -12.00
N VAL A 200 -32.43 -5.31 -11.64
CA VAL A 200 -33.07 -4.02 -11.91
C VAL A 200 -32.46 -2.93 -11.04
N ALA A 201 -32.27 -3.19 -9.75
CA ALA A 201 -31.60 -2.28 -8.82
C ALA A 201 -30.18 -1.96 -9.28
N LEU A 202 -29.44 -2.96 -9.76
CA LEU A 202 -28.08 -2.78 -10.26
C LEU A 202 -28.07 -1.91 -11.51
N LEU A 203 -29.00 -2.16 -12.44
CA LEU A 203 -29.13 -1.37 -13.66
C LEU A 203 -29.46 0.10 -13.36
N ILE A 204 -30.31 0.38 -12.38
CA ILE A 204 -30.63 1.75 -11.94
C ILE A 204 -29.36 2.47 -11.49
N LEU A 205 -28.55 1.83 -10.63
CA LEU A 205 -27.29 2.40 -10.16
C LEU A 205 -26.27 2.58 -11.29
N LEU A 206 -26.08 1.57 -12.15
CA LEU A 206 -25.14 1.65 -13.27
C LEU A 206 -25.53 2.69 -14.32
N LYS A 207 -26.82 3.02 -14.43
CA LYS A 207 -27.32 4.08 -15.32
C LYS A 207 -27.25 5.48 -14.72
N ASN A 208 -27.09 5.62 -13.40
CA ASN A 208 -26.91 6.92 -12.76
C ASN A 208 -25.51 7.47 -13.12
N PRO A 209 -25.42 8.49 -13.98
CA PRO A 209 -24.13 8.91 -14.51
C PRO A 209 -23.29 9.64 -13.46
N VAL A 210 -23.91 10.33 -12.51
CA VAL A 210 -23.21 10.99 -11.39
C VAL A 210 -22.53 9.95 -10.52
N LEU A 211 -23.25 8.87 -10.18
CA LEU A 211 -22.71 7.76 -9.39
C LEU A 211 -21.51 7.13 -10.10
N MET A 212 -21.65 6.78 -11.39
CA MET A 212 -20.57 6.15 -12.14
C MET A 212 -19.34 7.05 -12.29
N SER A 213 -19.53 8.35 -12.50
CA SER A 213 -18.43 9.31 -12.51
C SER A 213 -17.68 9.36 -11.17
N LEU A 214 -18.40 9.41 -10.04
CA LEU A 214 -17.80 9.37 -8.71
C LEU A 214 -17.09 8.04 -8.41
N ILE A 215 -17.65 6.91 -8.87
CA ILE A 215 -17.03 5.59 -8.73
C ILE A 215 -15.71 5.51 -9.51
N ILE A 216 -15.67 5.98 -10.76
CA ILE A 216 -14.45 5.98 -11.58
C ILE A 216 -13.39 6.90 -10.95
N ALA A 217 -13.79 8.09 -10.51
CA ALA A 217 -12.91 9.00 -9.76
C ALA A 217 -12.32 8.35 -8.51
N SER A 218 -13.15 7.73 -7.66
CA SER A 218 -12.68 7.03 -6.45
C SER A 218 -11.79 5.83 -6.76
N SER A 219 -12.04 5.13 -7.87
CA SER A 219 -11.23 3.99 -8.30
C SER A 219 -9.84 4.44 -8.75
N SER A 220 -9.76 5.55 -9.48
CA SER A 220 -8.49 6.14 -9.90
C SER A 220 -7.67 6.66 -8.71
N GLU A 221 -8.31 7.27 -7.71
CA GLU A 221 -7.65 7.64 -6.45
C GLU A 221 -7.14 6.41 -5.67
N ALA A 222 -7.95 5.34 -5.60
CA ALA A 222 -7.55 4.09 -4.96
C ALA A 222 -6.38 3.41 -5.66
N LEU A 223 -6.28 3.52 -6.99
CA LEU A 223 -5.15 3.04 -7.79
C LEU A 223 -3.85 3.69 -7.31
N VAL A 224 -3.83 5.03 -7.23
CA VAL A 224 -2.66 5.80 -6.78
C VAL A 224 -2.32 5.47 -5.33
N ALA A 225 -3.32 5.47 -4.44
CA ALA A 225 -3.12 5.19 -3.02
C ALA A 225 -2.49 3.80 -2.78
N THR A 226 -2.98 2.77 -3.47
CA THR A 226 -2.46 1.39 -3.33
C THR A 226 -1.11 1.18 -4.02
N GLY A 227 -0.88 1.83 -5.16
CA GLY A 227 0.42 1.85 -5.82
C GLY A 227 1.51 2.41 -4.91
N PHE A 228 1.28 3.60 -4.33
CA PHE A 228 2.23 4.18 -3.38
C PHE A 228 2.31 3.42 -2.06
N ALA A 229 1.20 2.92 -1.52
CA ALA A 229 1.26 2.09 -0.30
C ALA A 229 2.19 0.88 -0.45
N THR A 230 2.27 0.31 -1.66
CA THR A 230 3.11 -0.85 -1.94
C THR A 230 4.56 -0.47 -2.26
N PHE A 231 4.76 0.57 -3.08
CA PHE A 231 6.07 0.84 -3.69
C PHE A 231 6.77 2.11 -3.21
N LEU A 232 6.15 2.93 -2.35
CA LEU A 232 6.81 4.10 -1.77
C LEU A 232 8.08 3.75 -0.99
N PRO A 233 8.14 2.68 -0.16
CA PRO A 233 9.38 2.28 0.49
C PRO A 233 10.50 1.97 -0.52
N LYS A 234 10.17 1.31 -1.63
CA LYS A 234 11.12 0.98 -2.69
C LYS A 234 11.61 2.24 -3.41
N PHE A 235 10.73 3.22 -3.62
CA PHE A 235 11.13 4.52 -4.14
C PHE A 235 12.12 5.23 -3.19
N ILE A 236 11.81 5.29 -1.89
CA ILE A 236 12.68 5.93 -0.89
C ILE A 236 14.04 5.22 -0.80
N GLU A 237 14.05 3.89 -0.83
CA GLU A 237 15.25 3.06 -0.77
C GLU A 237 16.21 3.34 -1.94
N ASN A 238 15.69 3.54 -3.15
CA ASN A 238 16.52 3.74 -4.34
C ASN A 238 16.92 5.21 -4.53
N GLN A 239 15.99 6.15 -4.34
CA GLN A 239 16.28 7.58 -4.47
C GLN A 239 17.25 8.08 -3.40
N PHE A 240 17.03 7.72 -2.14
CA PHE A 240 17.73 8.33 -1.01
C PHE A 240 18.71 7.37 -0.33
N GLY A 241 19.03 6.23 -0.98
CA GLY A 241 20.01 5.25 -0.49
C GLY A 241 19.72 4.71 0.92
N LYS A 242 18.45 4.68 1.33
CA LYS A 242 18.05 4.23 2.67
C LYS A 242 17.88 2.72 2.70
N THR A 243 18.03 2.12 3.88
CA THR A 243 17.77 0.69 4.08
C THR A 243 16.28 0.38 3.88
N SER A 244 15.94 -0.83 3.44
CA SER A 244 14.56 -1.23 3.19
C SER A 244 13.66 -1.09 4.43
N SER A 245 14.19 -1.42 5.62
CA SER A 245 13.46 -1.29 6.89
C SER A 245 13.17 0.16 7.26
N PHE A 246 14.15 1.04 7.12
CA PHE A 246 13.99 2.47 7.40
C PHE A 246 13.02 3.12 6.41
N SER A 247 13.14 2.80 5.12
CA SER A 247 12.23 3.27 4.07
C SER A 247 10.79 2.80 4.27
N ALA A 248 10.59 1.55 4.69
CA ALA A 248 9.26 1.03 5.02
C ALA A 248 8.64 1.76 6.21
N THR A 249 9.45 2.02 7.24
CA THR A 249 9.03 2.79 8.42
C THR A 249 8.62 4.21 8.04
N LEU A 250 9.44 4.91 7.24
CA LEU A 250 9.10 6.24 6.73
C LEU A 250 7.85 6.23 5.86
N GLY A 251 7.71 5.26 4.96
CA GLY A 251 6.53 5.12 4.12
C GLY A 251 5.25 4.96 4.95
N GLY A 252 5.27 4.11 5.98
CA GLY A 252 4.16 3.94 6.91
C GLY A 252 3.83 5.21 7.71
N LEU A 253 4.87 5.87 8.25
CA LEU A 253 4.73 7.09 9.06
C LEU A 253 4.24 8.30 8.24
N VAL A 254 4.53 8.35 6.95
CA VAL A 254 3.99 9.37 6.06
C VAL A 254 2.57 9.03 5.62
N LEU A 255 2.33 7.82 5.12
CA LEU A 255 1.06 7.48 4.48
C LEU A 255 -0.10 7.36 5.48
N ILE A 256 0.07 6.65 6.59
CA ILE A 256 -1.05 6.31 7.48
C ILE A 256 -1.59 7.55 8.21
N PRO A 257 -0.75 8.37 8.88
CA PRO A 257 -1.24 9.58 9.55
C PRO A 257 -1.77 10.60 8.55
N ALA A 258 -1.13 10.80 7.40
CA ALA A 258 -1.63 11.71 6.37
C ALA A 258 -3.01 11.31 5.85
N ALA A 259 -3.21 10.02 5.59
CA ALA A 259 -4.48 9.48 5.13
C ALA A 259 -5.60 9.68 6.17
N ALA A 260 -5.32 9.37 7.45
CA ALA A 260 -6.26 9.56 8.54
C ALA A 260 -6.61 11.05 8.76
N LEU A 261 -5.60 11.92 8.75
CA LEU A 261 -5.79 13.37 8.86
C LEU A 261 -6.65 13.92 7.72
N GLY A 262 -6.39 13.50 6.48
CA GLY A 262 -7.19 13.94 5.33
C GLY A 262 -8.67 13.57 5.44
N GLN A 263 -8.97 12.34 5.88
CA GLN A 263 -10.36 11.89 6.05
C GLN A 263 -11.09 12.61 7.19
N ILE A 264 -10.42 12.88 8.31
CA ILE A 264 -10.99 13.62 9.44
C ILE A 264 -11.21 15.09 9.06
N ILE A 265 -10.19 15.76 8.49
CA ILE A 265 -10.26 17.17 8.11
C ILE A 265 -11.38 17.39 7.10
N SER A 266 -11.48 16.54 6.07
CA SER A 266 -12.57 16.64 5.08
C SER A 266 -13.95 16.40 5.71
N GLY A 267 -14.08 15.41 6.60
CA GLY A 267 -15.32 15.16 7.34
C GLY A 267 -15.76 16.36 8.17
N ILE A 268 -14.83 17.00 8.88
CA ILE A 268 -15.05 18.23 9.67
C ILE A 268 -15.43 19.39 8.76
N LEU A 269 -14.71 19.63 7.65
CA LEU A 269 -14.97 20.74 6.74
C LEU A 269 -16.35 20.62 6.09
N VAL A 270 -16.68 19.46 5.54
CA VAL A 270 -18.01 19.19 4.94
C VAL A 270 -19.12 19.40 5.97
N SER A 271 -18.89 18.96 7.22
CA SER A 271 -19.87 19.09 8.30
C SER A 271 -20.05 20.53 8.78
N LYS A 272 -18.95 21.23 9.04
CA LYS A 272 -18.96 22.57 9.61
C LYS A 272 -19.44 23.61 8.60
N CYS A 273 -19.07 23.45 7.33
CA CYS A 273 -19.54 24.31 6.24
C CYS A 273 -20.95 23.94 5.75
N ARG A 274 -21.58 22.89 6.30
CA ARG A 274 -22.92 22.42 5.91
C ARG A 274 -23.09 22.28 4.39
N MET A 275 -22.12 21.64 3.75
CA MET A 275 -22.10 21.54 2.29
C MET A 275 -23.24 20.65 1.77
N ASP A 276 -23.93 21.12 0.73
CA ASP A 276 -24.87 20.34 -0.09
C ASP A 276 -24.09 19.44 -1.07
N CYS A 277 -24.76 18.46 -1.67
CA CYS A 277 -24.13 17.49 -2.57
C CYS A 277 -23.31 18.17 -3.69
N LYS A 278 -23.83 19.24 -4.31
CA LYS A 278 -23.11 19.96 -5.37
C LYS A 278 -21.84 20.64 -4.85
N SER A 279 -21.88 21.25 -3.67
CA SER A 279 -20.71 21.87 -3.04
C SER A 279 -19.67 20.84 -2.60
N ILE A 280 -20.10 19.66 -2.16
CA ILE A 280 -19.21 18.54 -1.83
C ILE A 280 -18.42 18.10 -3.06
N ILE A 281 -19.08 17.89 -4.21
CA ILE A 281 -18.39 17.47 -5.44
C ILE A 281 -17.44 18.59 -5.93
N LYS A 282 -17.82 19.87 -5.82
CA LYS A 282 -16.90 21.00 -6.13
C LYS A 282 -15.69 21.04 -5.20
N PHE A 283 -15.87 20.77 -3.90
CA PHE A 283 -14.79 20.70 -2.93
C PHE A 283 -13.76 19.63 -3.31
N MET A 284 -14.21 18.48 -3.81
CA MET A 284 -13.32 17.41 -4.29
C MET A 284 -12.41 17.87 -5.43
N ILE A 285 -12.90 18.70 -6.36
CA ILE A 285 -12.07 19.26 -7.44
C ILE A 285 -10.89 20.04 -6.84
N GLY A 286 -11.18 20.92 -5.87
CA GLY A 286 -10.16 21.72 -5.19
C GLY A 286 -9.12 20.85 -4.49
N THR A 287 -9.53 19.84 -3.72
CA THR A 287 -8.59 18.96 -3.01
C THR A 287 -7.75 18.12 -3.98
N CYS A 288 -8.35 17.60 -5.06
CA CYS A 288 -7.63 16.82 -6.07
C CYS A 288 -6.64 17.68 -6.87
N SER A 289 -6.98 18.93 -7.19
CA SER A 289 -6.07 19.88 -7.85
C SER A 289 -4.86 20.22 -6.98
N VAL A 290 -5.06 20.47 -5.68
CA VAL A 290 -3.94 20.71 -4.75
C VAL A 290 -3.06 19.46 -4.62
N ALA A 291 -3.67 18.27 -4.52
CA ALA A 291 -2.92 17.02 -4.49
C ALA A 291 -2.08 16.81 -5.76
N LEU A 292 -2.61 17.12 -6.94
CA LEU A 292 -1.86 17.04 -8.21
C LEU A 292 -0.64 17.96 -8.21
N ILE A 293 -0.80 19.21 -7.75
CA ILE A 293 0.31 20.17 -7.67
C ILE A 293 1.38 19.68 -6.68
N LEU A 294 0.98 19.19 -5.50
CA LEU A 294 1.94 18.68 -4.51
C LEU A 294 2.67 17.41 -4.99
N ASN A 295 2.05 16.59 -5.83
CA ASN A 295 2.71 15.43 -6.44
C ASN A 295 3.87 15.81 -7.38
N THR A 296 3.99 17.06 -7.83
CA THR A 296 5.15 17.50 -8.63
C THR A 296 6.49 17.41 -7.87
N VAL A 297 6.45 17.16 -6.55
CA VAL A 297 7.62 16.85 -5.71
C VAL A 297 8.53 15.76 -6.29
N PHE A 298 7.97 14.77 -6.99
CA PHE A 298 8.74 13.72 -7.65
C PHE A 298 9.70 14.25 -8.74
N LEU A 299 9.45 15.45 -9.29
CA LEU A 299 10.28 16.02 -10.35
C LEU A 299 11.50 16.77 -9.82
N PHE A 300 11.35 17.50 -8.71
CA PHE A 300 12.40 18.37 -8.19
C PHE A 300 13.12 17.80 -6.96
N ALA A 301 12.49 16.91 -6.19
CA ALA A 301 13.09 16.25 -5.03
C ALA A 301 13.52 14.81 -5.36
N LYS A 302 14.11 14.62 -6.56
CA LYS A 302 14.71 13.36 -7.02
C LYS A 302 16.23 13.40 -6.84
N CYS A 303 16.84 12.22 -6.77
CA CYS A 303 18.28 12.06 -6.65
C CYS A 303 18.81 11.25 -7.83
N GLY A 304 20.07 11.50 -8.21
CA GLY A 304 20.76 10.69 -9.21
C GLY A 304 21.10 9.28 -8.71
N ASN A 305 21.65 8.46 -9.59
CA ASN A 305 22.29 7.20 -9.21
C ASN A 305 23.70 7.47 -8.67
N GLU A 306 24.06 6.83 -7.56
CA GLU A 306 25.45 6.84 -7.07
C GLU A 306 26.35 5.98 -7.98
N PRO A 307 27.66 6.28 -8.06
CA PRO A 307 28.61 5.50 -8.85
C PRO A 307 28.59 4.03 -8.48
N PHE A 308 28.41 3.16 -9.48
CA PHE A 308 28.34 1.72 -9.34
C PHE A 308 29.32 1.07 -10.34
N ALA A 309 30.31 0.35 -9.80
CA ALA A 309 31.34 -0.34 -10.58
C ALA A 309 30.76 -1.45 -11.48
N GLY A 310 31.02 -1.35 -12.78
CA GLY A 310 30.51 -2.26 -13.81
C GLY A 310 29.08 -1.98 -14.27
N VAL A 311 28.43 -0.92 -13.76
CA VAL A 311 27.08 -0.51 -14.18
C VAL A 311 27.07 0.93 -14.67
N SER A 312 27.37 1.91 -13.80
CA SER A 312 27.43 3.33 -14.18
C SER A 312 28.86 3.80 -14.47
N GLU A 313 29.86 3.18 -13.84
CA GLU A 313 31.28 3.48 -14.06
C GLU A 313 32.11 2.19 -14.22
N THR A 314 33.33 2.33 -14.73
CA THR A 314 34.29 1.21 -14.86
C THR A 314 35.04 0.99 -13.55
N TYR A 315 35.68 -0.18 -13.40
CA TYR A 315 36.46 -0.52 -12.21
C TYR A 315 37.80 0.24 -12.23
N ASN A 316 37.83 1.46 -11.71
CA ASN A 316 39.01 2.33 -11.68
C ASN A 316 39.68 2.45 -13.07
N GLY A 317 38.88 2.70 -14.11
CA GLY A 317 39.34 2.78 -15.51
C GLY A 317 39.52 1.43 -16.23
N THR A 318 39.27 0.31 -15.56
CA THR A 318 39.37 -1.05 -16.14
C THR A 318 38.01 -1.71 -16.33
N GLY A 319 37.89 -2.60 -17.33
CA GLY A 319 36.64 -3.28 -17.67
C GLY A 319 35.72 -2.45 -18.57
N THR A 320 34.49 -2.93 -18.74
CA THR A 320 33.47 -2.34 -19.63
C THR A 320 32.18 -2.05 -18.87
N LEU A 321 31.47 -0.98 -19.23
CA LEU A 321 30.13 -0.70 -18.68
C LEU A 321 29.19 -1.89 -18.93
N TYR A 322 28.25 -2.11 -18.01
CA TYR A 322 27.31 -3.23 -17.98
C TYR A 322 27.94 -4.62 -17.81
N ASN A 323 29.22 -4.69 -17.46
CA ASN A 323 29.91 -5.93 -17.10
C ASN A 323 30.44 -5.83 -15.67
N LEU A 324 29.97 -6.73 -14.81
CA LEU A 324 30.40 -6.80 -13.41
C LEU A 324 31.79 -7.43 -13.25
N THR A 325 32.32 -8.10 -14.28
CA THR A 325 33.64 -8.73 -14.23
C THR A 325 34.68 -7.80 -14.84
N ALA A 326 35.77 -7.58 -14.10
CA ALA A 326 36.92 -6.77 -14.47
C ALA A 326 38.22 -7.51 -14.12
N PRO A 327 39.38 -7.09 -14.63
CA PRO A 327 40.65 -7.75 -14.34
C PRO A 327 40.95 -7.93 -12.83
N CYS A 328 40.48 -7.00 -11.99
CA CYS A 328 40.69 -7.03 -10.55
C CYS A 328 39.91 -8.15 -9.82
N ASN A 329 38.74 -8.57 -10.32
CA ASN A 329 37.89 -9.60 -9.71
C ASN A 329 37.76 -10.89 -10.54
N ALA A 330 38.39 -10.96 -11.72
CA ALA A 330 38.31 -12.10 -12.63
C ALA A 330 38.74 -13.43 -11.98
N ASN A 331 39.67 -13.38 -11.02
CA ASN A 331 40.18 -14.56 -10.33
C ASN A 331 39.29 -15.04 -9.16
N CYS A 332 38.25 -14.29 -8.79
CA CYS A 332 37.41 -14.55 -7.63
C CYS A 332 36.23 -15.51 -7.90
N ARG A 333 35.91 -15.80 -9.16
CA ARG A 333 34.76 -16.65 -9.59
C ARG A 333 33.44 -16.26 -8.91
N CYS A 334 33.12 -14.97 -8.89
CA CYS A 334 31.96 -14.44 -8.19
C CYS A 334 30.62 -14.89 -8.77
N LEU A 335 29.66 -15.14 -7.89
CA LEU A 335 28.30 -15.54 -8.24
C LEU A 335 27.41 -14.31 -8.45
N ARG A 336 26.87 -14.15 -9.67
CA ARG A 336 25.93 -13.07 -9.98
C ARG A 336 24.57 -13.21 -9.29
N SER A 337 24.26 -14.39 -8.76
CA SER A 337 23.03 -14.68 -8.03
C SER A 337 23.01 -14.10 -6.60
N ILE A 338 24.15 -13.63 -6.08
CA ILE A 338 24.27 -13.11 -4.70
C ILE A 338 24.52 -11.61 -4.76
N TYR A 339 23.45 -10.82 -4.62
CA TYR A 339 23.58 -9.38 -4.47
C TYR A 339 23.74 -9.01 -3.00
N TYR A 340 24.93 -8.54 -2.63
CA TYR A 340 25.24 -8.08 -1.27
C TYR A 340 26.09 -6.81 -1.36
N PRO A 341 25.46 -5.65 -1.69
CA PRO A 341 26.21 -4.47 -2.06
C PRO A 341 27.15 -4.02 -0.95
N VAL A 342 28.33 -3.55 -1.36
CA VAL A 342 29.31 -2.92 -0.47
C VAL A 342 29.68 -1.55 -1.00
N CYS A 343 29.90 -0.60 -0.10
CA CYS A 343 30.44 0.70 -0.44
C CYS A 343 31.95 0.69 -0.20
N GLY A 344 32.72 0.96 -1.25
CA GLY A 344 34.16 1.14 -1.16
C GLY A 344 34.53 2.48 -0.54
N ARG A 345 35.76 2.57 -0.05
CA ARG A 345 36.33 3.82 0.46
C ARG A 345 36.48 4.89 -0.62
N ASP A 346 36.49 4.48 -1.88
CA ASP A 346 36.45 5.33 -3.09
C ASP A 346 35.07 5.92 -3.38
N GLU A 347 34.08 5.73 -2.49
CA GLU A 347 32.68 6.15 -2.66
C GLU A 347 31.96 5.47 -3.84
N VAL A 348 32.52 4.38 -4.36
CA VAL A 348 31.92 3.57 -5.43
C VAL A 348 31.23 2.35 -4.83
N GLN A 349 30.02 2.07 -5.33
CA GLN A 349 29.26 0.90 -4.94
C GLN A 349 29.67 -0.33 -5.79
N TYR A 350 29.83 -1.46 -5.12
CA TYR A 350 30.15 -2.75 -5.75
C TYR A 350 29.03 -3.77 -5.53
N PHE A 351 28.84 -4.69 -6.48
CA PHE A 351 27.74 -5.66 -6.48
C PHE A 351 27.76 -6.61 -5.27
N SER A 352 28.96 -7.08 -4.91
CA SER A 352 29.18 -7.89 -3.71
C SER A 352 30.63 -7.75 -3.22
N PRO A 353 30.97 -8.24 -2.01
CA PRO A 353 32.35 -8.23 -1.52
C PRO A 353 33.28 -9.03 -2.46
N CYS A 354 32.79 -10.10 -3.09
CA CYS A 354 33.52 -10.83 -4.11
C CYS A 354 33.81 -9.97 -5.34
N PHE A 355 32.80 -9.26 -5.87
CA PHE A 355 32.98 -8.38 -7.03
C PHE A 355 33.86 -7.15 -6.71
N ALA A 356 33.94 -6.72 -5.45
CA ALA A 356 34.93 -5.75 -4.96
C ALA A 356 36.34 -6.35 -4.79
N GLY A 357 36.49 -7.67 -4.96
CA GLY A 357 37.76 -8.38 -4.84
C GLY A 357 38.24 -8.57 -3.40
N CYS A 358 37.35 -8.44 -2.41
CA CYS A 358 37.70 -8.50 -0.99
C CYS A 358 37.96 -9.94 -0.54
N SER A 359 39.16 -10.20 -0.04
CA SER A 359 39.59 -11.55 0.38
C SER A 359 39.35 -11.86 1.87
N SER A 360 39.13 -10.82 2.68
CA SER A 360 39.00 -10.97 4.13
C SER A 360 37.93 -10.05 4.70
N HIS A 361 37.32 -10.46 5.82
CA HIS A 361 36.38 -9.64 6.57
C HIS A 361 36.71 -9.67 8.05
N LEU A 362 36.47 -8.55 8.72
CA LEU A 362 36.58 -8.41 10.18
C LEU A 362 35.20 -8.09 10.74
N PHE A 363 34.90 -8.61 11.93
CA PHE A 363 33.66 -8.30 12.62
C PHE A 363 34.01 -7.51 13.87
N ASN A 364 33.72 -6.20 13.86
CA ASN A 364 34.05 -5.30 14.95
C ASN A 364 32.81 -4.49 15.36
N ASN A 365 32.49 -4.44 16.65
CA ASN A 365 31.31 -3.73 17.18
C ASN A 365 29.98 -4.03 16.44
N MET A 366 29.69 -5.30 16.18
CA MET A 366 28.52 -5.76 15.39
C MET A 366 28.47 -5.26 13.94
N LYS A 367 29.56 -4.69 13.42
CA LYS A 367 29.69 -4.28 12.02
C LYS A 367 30.73 -5.15 11.33
N LYS A 368 30.32 -5.76 10.22
CA LYS A 368 31.22 -6.46 9.31
C LYS A 368 31.95 -5.44 8.45
N THR A 369 33.27 -5.50 8.36
CA THR A 369 34.10 -4.68 7.46
C THR A 369 34.91 -5.57 6.55
N TYR A 370 35.19 -5.10 5.33
CA TYR A 370 35.92 -5.86 4.32
C TYR A 370 37.30 -5.25 4.06
N HIS A 371 38.29 -6.13 3.84
CA HIS A 371 39.70 -5.80 3.70
C HIS A 371 40.35 -6.62 2.58
N ASN A 372 41.49 -6.14 2.06
CA ASN A 372 42.21 -6.74 0.95
C ASN A 372 41.32 -6.85 -0.30
N CYS A 373 40.77 -5.72 -0.73
CA CYS A 373 39.88 -5.59 -1.88
C CYS A 373 40.68 -5.12 -3.11
N SER A 374 40.85 -6.00 -4.09
CA SER A 374 41.67 -5.71 -5.29
C SER A 374 41.07 -4.67 -6.24
N CYS A 375 39.75 -4.44 -6.19
CA CYS A 375 39.05 -3.55 -7.11
C CYS A 375 38.85 -2.12 -6.60
N ILE A 376 39.07 -1.88 -5.31
CA ILE A 376 38.80 -0.58 -4.67
C ILE A 376 40.03 0.31 -4.83
N GLY A 377 39.83 1.54 -5.31
CA GLY A 377 40.90 2.52 -5.42
C GLY A 377 41.49 2.85 -4.04
N LYS A 378 42.81 2.74 -3.86
CA LYS A 378 43.46 3.23 -2.63
C LYS A 378 43.49 4.76 -2.70
N PRO A 379 42.86 5.49 -1.75
CA PRO A 379 43.03 6.94 -1.72
C PRO A 379 44.50 7.29 -1.47
N GLU A 380 44.97 8.41 -2.03
CA GLU A 380 46.29 8.94 -1.74
C GLU A 380 46.45 9.09 -0.21
N ARG A 381 47.57 8.60 0.33
CA ARG A 381 47.86 8.63 1.77
C ARG A 381 47.91 10.09 2.24
N GLU A 382 46.86 10.58 2.87
CA GLU A 382 46.99 11.68 3.81
C GLU A 382 47.80 11.16 5.01
N ASN A 383 49.00 11.71 5.15
CA ASN A 383 49.94 11.36 6.22
C ASN A 383 49.33 11.71 7.58
N GLY A 384 48.93 10.69 8.34
CA GLY A 384 48.75 10.83 9.80
C GLY A 384 47.39 10.38 10.31
N SER A 385 47.14 9.07 10.32
CA SER A 385 46.47 8.36 11.42
C SER A 385 46.47 6.87 11.09
N GLU A 386 47.13 6.07 11.94
CA GLU A 386 46.97 4.62 11.97
C GLU A 386 45.59 4.28 12.55
N ASP A 387 44.52 4.66 11.85
CA ASP A 387 43.21 4.08 12.11
C ASP A 387 43.09 2.81 11.28
N PHE A 388 42.61 1.72 11.88
CA PHE A 388 42.36 0.44 11.23
C PHE A 388 41.31 0.61 10.11
N LEU A 389 41.76 1.07 8.94
CA LEU A 389 40.91 1.63 7.91
C LEU A 389 40.41 0.52 6.99
N TYR A 390 39.15 0.15 7.19
CA TYR A 390 38.40 -0.74 6.29
C TYR A 390 38.44 -0.21 4.85
N GLU A 391 38.45 -1.13 3.88
CA GLU A 391 38.42 -0.77 2.45
C GLU A 391 36.99 -0.72 1.92
N ALA A 392 36.09 -1.53 2.50
CA ALA A 392 34.67 -1.52 2.18
C ALA A 392 33.80 -1.82 3.40
N VAL A 393 32.58 -1.27 3.37
CA VAL A 393 31.52 -1.51 4.35
C VAL A 393 30.29 -2.11 3.68
N PRO A 394 29.52 -2.97 4.38
CA PRO A 394 28.28 -3.53 3.87
C PRO A 394 27.23 -2.45 3.67
N GLY A 395 26.44 -2.58 2.61
CA GLY A 395 25.36 -1.67 2.25
C GLY A 395 25.66 -0.83 1.00
N LYS A 396 24.65 -0.06 0.59
CA LYS A 396 24.77 0.92 -0.49
C LYS A 396 25.63 2.11 -0.02
N CYS A 397 26.27 2.80 -0.96
CA CYS A 397 26.98 4.04 -0.62
C CYS A 397 26.01 5.12 -0.13
N PRO A 398 26.43 5.96 0.84
CA PRO A 398 25.60 7.03 1.36
C PRO A 398 25.32 8.07 0.26
N THR A 399 24.05 8.36 0.02
CA THR A 399 23.69 9.38 -0.98
C THR A 399 24.00 10.78 -0.46
N GLN A 400 24.61 11.62 -1.29
CA GLN A 400 24.81 13.06 -0.98
C GLN A 400 23.51 13.88 -1.07
N CYS A 401 22.41 13.23 -1.46
CA CYS A 401 21.11 13.84 -1.68
C CYS A 401 20.39 14.26 -0.38
N LYS A 402 20.22 15.57 -0.19
CA LYS A 402 19.54 16.16 0.99
C LYS A 402 18.04 16.43 0.80
N PHE A 403 17.46 15.96 -0.31
CA PHE A 403 16.05 16.22 -0.64
C PHE A 403 15.04 15.34 0.10
N LEU A 404 15.47 14.34 0.87
CA LEU A 404 14.57 13.42 1.56
C LEU A 404 13.54 14.14 2.48
N PRO A 405 13.92 15.06 3.40
CA PRO A 405 12.94 15.72 4.26
C PRO A 405 11.94 16.58 3.47
N LEU A 406 12.41 17.22 2.40
CA LEU A 406 11.58 18.01 1.49
C LEU A 406 10.55 17.11 0.79
N PHE A 407 11.00 15.99 0.23
CA PHE A 407 10.14 15.00 -0.42
C PHE A 407 9.06 14.49 0.54
N LEU A 408 9.46 14.03 1.73
CA LEU A 408 8.52 13.49 2.73
C LEU A 408 7.49 14.53 3.16
N THR A 409 7.89 15.79 3.34
CA THR A 409 6.98 16.87 3.76
C THR A 409 5.93 17.16 2.69
N PHE A 410 6.34 17.40 1.45
CA PHE A 410 5.42 17.68 0.35
C PHE A 410 4.53 16.48 0.02
N PHE A 411 5.10 15.27 0.02
CA PHE A 411 4.35 14.05 -0.23
C PHE A 411 3.36 13.75 0.89
N PHE A 412 3.69 14.04 2.16
CA PHE A 412 2.75 13.99 3.27
C PHE A 412 1.51 14.84 3.02
N PHE A 413 1.68 16.11 2.64
CA PHE A 413 0.54 16.96 2.30
C PHE A 413 -0.19 16.49 1.04
N ALA A 414 0.52 15.97 0.03
CA ALA A 414 -0.11 15.40 -1.15
C ALA A 414 -1.06 14.24 -0.78
N VAL A 415 -0.64 13.40 0.16
CA VAL A 415 -1.44 12.30 0.70
C VAL A 415 -2.62 12.83 1.52
N VAL A 416 -2.42 13.84 2.38
CA VAL A 416 -3.52 14.48 3.12
C VAL A 416 -4.61 14.95 2.16
N PHE A 417 -4.26 15.76 1.14
CA PHE A 417 -5.22 16.26 0.17
C PHE A 417 -5.84 15.17 -0.71
N THR A 418 -5.10 14.10 -0.99
CA THR A 418 -5.64 12.92 -1.68
C THR A 418 -6.74 12.25 -0.86
N PHE A 419 -6.47 11.98 0.41
CA PHE A 419 -7.44 11.32 1.29
C PHE A 419 -8.56 12.25 1.76
N MET A 420 -8.39 13.57 1.65
CA MET A 420 -9.49 14.53 1.82
C MET A 420 -10.62 14.35 0.79
N ALA A 421 -10.37 13.71 -0.36
CA ALA A 421 -11.42 13.43 -1.34
C ALA A 421 -12.27 12.20 -0.99
N VAL A 422 -11.78 11.28 -0.14
CA VAL A 422 -12.42 9.98 0.12
C VAL A 422 -13.76 10.13 0.85
N THR A 423 -13.76 10.82 2.00
CA THR A 423 -15.00 11.04 2.79
C THR A 423 -16.06 11.82 1.99
N PRO A 424 -15.74 12.95 1.33
CA PRO A 424 -16.65 13.64 0.42
C PRO A 424 -17.22 12.74 -0.67
N THR A 425 -16.40 11.87 -1.28
CA THR A 425 -16.86 10.97 -2.35
C THR A 425 -17.92 10.00 -1.84
N THR A 426 -17.67 9.34 -0.70
CA THR A 426 -18.65 8.43 -0.09
C THR A 426 -19.95 9.16 0.27
N VAL A 427 -19.85 10.35 0.86
CA VAL A 427 -21.03 11.15 1.22
C VAL A 427 -21.80 11.62 -0.02
N ALA A 428 -21.11 12.02 -1.09
CA ALA A 428 -21.73 12.39 -2.35
C ALA A 428 -22.47 11.21 -3.00
N ILE A 429 -21.86 10.01 -2.97
CA ILE A 429 -22.50 8.76 -3.44
C ILE A 429 -23.78 8.46 -2.66
N LEU A 430 -23.74 8.56 -1.33
CA LEU A 430 -24.91 8.33 -0.48
C LEU A 430 -26.04 9.34 -0.72
N ARG A 431 -25.68 10.58 -1.12
CA ARG A 431 -26.62 11.67 -1.37
C ARG A 431 -27.22 11.66 -2.77
N CYS A 432 -26.48 11.18 -3.78
CA CYS A 432 -26.94 11.20 -5.17
C CYS A 432 -27.76 9.97 -5.60
N VAL A 433 -27.97 9.01 -4.69
CA VAL A 433 -28.74 7.77 -4.92
C VAL A 433 -29.96 7.69 -3.99
N PRO A 434 -31.02 6.97 -4.38
CA PRO A 434 -32.19 6.78 -3.53
C PRO A 434 -31.84 6.12 -2.19
N ASP A 435 -32.53 6.53 -1.12
CA ASP A 435 -32.28 6.09 0.26
C ASP A 435 -32.28 4.56 0.42
N LYS A 436 -33.23 3.87 -0.23
CA LYS A 436 -33.34 2.40 -0.20
C LYS A 436 -32.18 1.67 -0.90
N GLN A 437 -31.35 2.38 -1.67
CA GLN A 437 -30.23 1.82 -2.44
C GLN A 437 -28.85 2.25 -1.94
N ARG A 438 -28.74 3.10 -0.92
CA ARG A 438 -27.47 3.62 -0.37
C ARG A 438 -26.43 2.53 -0.08
N SER A 439 -26.81 1.52 0.71
CA SER A 439 -25.93 0.39 1.05
C SER A 439 -25.49 -0.40 -0.19
N PHE A 440 -26.39 -0.55 -1.17
CA PHE A 440 -26.10 -1.27 -2.40
C PHE A 440 -25.15 -0.48 -3.31
N ALA A 441 -25.32 0.85 -3.39
CA ALA A 441 -24.43 1.74 -4.10
C ALA A 441 -22.99 1.68 -3.54
N LEU A 442 -22.81 1.62 -2.22
CA LEU A 442 -21.49 1.41 -1.60
C LEU A 442 -20.90 0.01 -1.92
N GLY A 443 -21.76 -1.00 -2.05
CA GLY A 443 -21.36 -2.33 -2.54
C GLY A 443 -20.86 -2.28 -3.99
N VAL A 444 -21.60 -1.62 -4.88
CA VAL A 444 -21.19 -1.41 -6.28
C VAL A 444 -19.89 -0.62 -6.34
N GLN A 445 -19.78 0.49 -5.59
CA GLN A 445 -18.55 1.27 -5.46
C GLN A 445 -17.37 0.38 -5.05
N SER A 446 -17.55 -0.48 -4.04
CA SER A 446 -16.50 -1.36 -3.55
C SER A 446 -16.01 -2.33 -4.63
N VAL A 447 -16.91 -2.90 -5.44
CA VAL A 447 -16.53 -3.80 -6.54
C VAL A 447 -15.66 -3.07 -7.57
N PHE A 448 -16.09 -1.90 -8.05
CA PHE A 448 -15.32 -1.12 -9.02
C PHE A 448 -14.00 -0.62 -8.45
N LEU A 449 -13.99 -0.14 -7.20
CA LEU A 449 -12.79 0.31 -6.51
C LEU A 449 -11.74 -0.81 -6.43
N ARG A 450 -12.17 -2.05 -6.19
CA ARG A 450 -11.26 -3.21 -6.17
C ARG A 450 -10.77 -3.58 -7.57
N LEU A 451 -11.67 -3.71 -8.54
CA LEU A 451 -11.38 -4.16 -9.90
C LEU A 451 -10.54 -3.14 -10.70
N LEU A 452 -10.87 -1.85 -10.61
CA LEU A 452 -10.25 -0.79 -11.41
C LEU A 452 -9.21 0.03 -10.63
N GLY A 453 -9.22 -0.05 -9.30
CA GLY A 453 -8.31 0.69 -8.44
C GLY A 453 -7.27 -0.21 -7.79
N THR A 454 -7.65 -0.92 -6.73
CA THR A 454 -6.69 -1.55 -5.81
C THR A 454 -5.94 -2.74 -6.38
N ILE A 455 -6.56 -3.50 -7.30
CA ILE A 455 -5.88 -4.63 -7.97
C ILE A 455 -4.87 -4.11 -9.01
N PRO A 456 -5.24 -3.25 -9.97
CA PRO A 456 -4.30 -2.77 -10.97
C PRO A 456 -3.26 -1.78 -10.42
N GLY A 457 -3.51 -1.08 -9.31
CA GLY A 457 -2.60 -0.09 -8.74
C GLY A 457 -1.17 -0.61 -8.51
N PRO A 458 -0.97 -1.62 -7.65
CA PRO A 458 0.35 -2.21 -7.43
C PRO A 458 0.93 -2.83 -8.71
N ILE A 459 0.12 -3.43 -9.59
CA ILE A 459 0.61 -4.03 -10.83
C ILE A 459 1.21 -2.94 -11.74
N LEU A 460 0.51 -1.83 -11.94
CA LEU A 460 0.94 -0.73 -12.79
C LEU A 460 2.21 -0.05 -12.24
N PHE A 461 2.25 0.21 -10.93
CA PHE A 461 3.43 0.78 -10.28
C PHE A 461 4.63 -0.18 -10.30
N GLY A 462 4.40 -1.48 -10.12
CA GLY A 462 5.43 -2.51 -10.23
C GLY A 462 6.04 -2.56 -11.62
N VAL A 463 5.21 -2.62 -12.67
CA VAL A 463 5.66 -2.59 -14.08
C VAL A 463 6.43 -1.30 -14.38
N ALA A 464 5.99 -0.16 -13.86
CA ALA A 464 6.67 1.12 -14.03
C ALA A 464 8.07 1.12 -13.39
N ILE A 465 8.19 0.58 -12.17
CA ILE A 465 9.48 0.43 -11.48
C ILE A 465 10.37 -0.56 -12.22
N ASP A 466 9.85 -1.69 -12.65
CA ASP A 466 10.59 -2.69 -13.42
C ASP A 466 11.11 -2.14 -14.76
N ASN A 467 10.36 -1.24 -15.41
CA ASN A 467 10.80 -0.54 -16.61
C ASN A 467 11.97 0.43 -16.37
N SER A 468 12.23 0.81 -15.12
CA SER A 468 13.43 1.58 -14.73
C SER A 468 14.63 0.69 -14.37
N CYS A 469 14.50 -0.63 -14.44
CA CYS A 469 15.60 -1.53 -14.07
C CYS A 469 16.80 -1.43 -15.03
N THR A 470 18.00 -1.27 -14.46
CA THR A 470 19.27 -1.28 -15.20
C THR A 470 20.02 -2.61 -15.03
N LEU A 471 19.90 -3.27 -13.87
CA LEU A 471 20.55 -4.55 -13.60
C LEU A 471 19.54 -5.56 -13.05
N TRP A 472 19.24 -6.57 -13.87
CA TRP A 472 18.36 -7.68 -13.50
C TRP A 472 19.10 -8.80 -12.78
N ASP A 473 18.42 -9.44 -11.82
CA ASP A 473 18.77 -10.77 -11.35
C ASP A 473 18.54 -11.78 -12.46
N ILE A 474 19.58 -12.54 -12.77
CA ILE A 474 19.53 -13.63 -13.74
C ILE A 474 20.20 -14.80 -13.04
N ASN A 475 19.39 -15.78 -12.65
CA ASN A 475 19.92 -16.96 -11.99
C ASN A 475 20.73 -17.82 -12.99
N GLU A 476 21.41 -18.83 -12.46
CA GLU A 476 22.24 -19.74 -13.26
C GLU A 476 21.43 -20.48 -14.35
N CYS A 477 20.14 -20.69 -14.13
CA CYS A 477 19.21 -21.28 -15.10
C CYS A 477 18.67 -20.25 -16.13
N LYS A 478 19.26 -19.04 -16.22
CA LYS A 478 18.89 -17.93 -17.13
C LYS A 478 17.46 -17.42 -17.00
N THR A 479 16.78 -17.68 -15.89
CA THR A 479 15.47 -17.10 -15.61
C THR A 479 15.64 -15.74 -14.93
N LYS A 480 14.87 -14.77 -15.40
CA LYS A 480 14.87 -13.39 -14.92
C LYS A 480 14.15 -13.30 -13.56
N GLY A 481 14.84 -12.79 -12.55
CA GLY A 481 14.35 -12.57 -11.19
C GLY A 481 14.00 -11.10 -10.92
N ALA A 482 14.19 -10.68 -9.66
CA ALA A 482 13.99 -9.31 -9.23
C ALA A 482 15.03 -8.36 -9.84
N CYS A 483 14.76 -7.06 -9.84
CA CYS A 483 15.75 -6.08 -10.26
C CYS A 483 16.66 -5.65 -9.09
N TRP A 484 17.97 -5.64 -9.32
CA TRP A 484 18.98 -5.27 -8.33
C TRP A 484 19.22 -3.76 -8.29
N VAL A 485 19.31 -3.13 -9.46
CA VAL A 485 19.63 -1.70 -9.61
C VAL A 485 18.66 -1.05 -10.57
N TYR A 486 18.13 0.10 -10.18
CA TYR A 486 17.17 0.89 -10.94
C TYR A 486 17.77 2.24 -11.31
N ASP A 487 17.35 2.78 -12.45
CA ASP A 487 17.55 4.17 -12.84
C ASP A 487 16.60 5.06 -12.02
N ASN A 488 17.20 5.88 -11.15
CA ASN A 488 16.45 6.71 -10.22
C ASN A 488 15.63 7.78 -10.95
N GLU A 489 16.17 8.42 -11.98
CA GLU A 489 15.44 9.48 -12.68
C GLU A 489 14.23 8.92 -13.40
N ARG A 490 14.43 7.83 -14.15
CA ARG A 490 13.37 7.16 -14.90
C ARG A 490 12.27 6.66 -13.96
N MET A 491 12.63 6.10 -12.81
CA MET A 491 11.67 5.68 -11.80
C MET A 491 10.80 6.86 -11.33
N ALA A 492 11.41 8.00 -10.99
CA ALA A 492 10.69 9.18 -10.52
C ALA A 492 9.70 9.72 -11.57
N TYR A 493 10.12 9.82 -12.83
CA TYR A 493 9.26 10.27 -13.92
C TYR A 493 8.09 9.31 -14.18
N LEU A 494 8.31 8.00 -14.15
CA LEU A 494 7.26 7.02 -14.40
C LEU A 494 6.20 7.02 -13.28
N LEU A 495 6.63 7.07 -12.01
CA LEU A 495 5.72 7.14 -10.87
C LEU A 495 4.92 8.46 -10.85
N MET A 496 5.59 9.58 -11.13
CA MET A 496 4.92 10.87 -11.29
C MET A 496 3.91 10.85 -12.43
N GLY A 497 4.28 10.31 -13.59
CA GLY A 497 3.41 10.23 -14.76
C GLY A 497 2.12 9.45 -14.49
N ILE A 498 2.22 8.30 -13.83
CA ILE A 498 1.05 7.49 -13.45
C ILE A 498 0.17 8.23 -12.44
N SER A 499 0.78 8.81 -11.39
CA SER A 499 0.06 9.58 -10.37
C SER A 499 -0.69 10.77 -10.98
N ALA A 500 0.00 11.58 -11.80
CA ALA A 500 -0.57 12.73 -12.48
C ALA A 500 -1.70 12.35 -13.44
N ALA A 501 -1.52 11.30 -14.24
CA ALA A 501 -2.56 10.80 -15.14
C ALA A 501 -3.83 10.39 -14.38
N CYS A 502 -3.68 9.63 -13.29
CA CYS A 502 -4.81 9.21 -12.45
C CYS A 502 -5.51 10.40 -11.78
N LYS A 503 -4.75 11.38 -11.30
CA LYS A 503 -5.30 12.62 -10.73
C LYS A 503 -6.06 13.44 -11.77
N ILE A 504 -5.55 13.55 -13.00
CA ILE A 504 -6.24 14.23 -14.10
C ILE A 504 -7.54 13.51 -14.45
N ILE A 505 -7.52 12.18 -14.57
CA ILE A 505 -8.71 11.36 -14.78
C ILE A 505 -9.74 11.61 -13.67
N THR A 506 -9.29 11.59 -12.41
CA THR A 506 -10.14 11.89 -11.25
C THR A 506 -10.81 13.26 -11.39
N ILE A 507 -10.02 14.32 -11.65
CA ILE A 507 -10.55 15.67 -11.81
C ILE A 507 -11.57 15.75 -12.95
N ILE A 508 -11.28 15.14 -14.10
CA ILE A 508 -12.20 15.09 -15.25
C ILE A 508 -13.54 14.47 -14.86
N PHE A 509 -13.52 13.29 -14.23
CA PHE A 509 -14.75 12.60 -13.84
C PHE A 509 -15.51 13.33 -12.73
N VAL A 510 -14.82 13.99 -11.79
CA VAL A 510 -15.48 14.83 -10.77
C VAL A 510 -16.11 16.07 -11.41
N VAL A 511 -15.45 16.71 -12.38
CA VAL A 511 -16.03 17.84 -13.15
C VAL A 511 -17.27 17.38 -13.93
N ILE A 512 -17.21 16.22 -14.58
CA ILE A 512 -18.38 15.62 -15.25
C ILE A 512 -19.50 15.37 -14.24
N ALA A 513 -19.21 14.85 -13.05
CA ALA A 513 -20.20 14.64 -12.00
C ALA A 513 -20.88 15.96 -11.57
N VAL A 514 -20.13 17.06 -11.42
CA VAL A 514 -20.71 18.39 -11.12
C VAL A 514 -21.65 18.86 -12.23
N TRP A 515 -21.27 18.64 -13.49
CA TRP A 515 -22.03 19.09 -14.65
C TRP A 515 -23.32 18.27 -14.84
N LEU A 516 -23.26 16.96 -14.61
CA LEU A 516 -24.40 16.06 -14.74
C LEU A 516 -25.35 16.10 -13.53
N TYR A 517 -24.86 16.47 -12.35
CA TYR A 517 -25.67 16.48 -11.14
C TYR A 517 -26.80 17.51 -11.20
N LYS A 518 -28.03 16.98 -11.24
CA LYS A 518 -29.29 17.72 -11.12
C LYS A 518 -29.88 17.53 -9.72
N PRO A 519 -30.01 18.59 -8.90
CA PRO A 519 -30.69 18.50 -7.62
C PRO A 519 -32.20 18.27 -7.83
N PRO A 520 -32.90 17.68 -6.84
CA PRO A 520 -34.35 17.51 -6.91
C PRO A 520 -35.06 18.87 -6.93
N PRO A 521 -36.23 18.98 -7.61
CA PRO A 521 -36.97 20.23 -7.68
C PRO A 521 -37.47 20.64 -6.29
N ALA A 522 -37.37 21.93 -5.96
CA ALA A 522 -37.74 22.49 -4.66
C ALA A 522 -39.21 22.24 -4.26
N SER A 523 -40.08 21.88 -5.22
CA SER A 523 -41.50 21.60 -4.99
C SER A 523 -41.79 20.28 -4.27
N ALA A 524 -40.84 19.34 -4.23
CA ALA A 524 -40.99 18.11 -3.43
C ALA A 524 -40.98 18.39 -1.91
N ALA A 525 -40.39 19.51 -1.48
CA ALA A 525 -40.36 19.95 -0.08
C ALA A 525 -41.68 20.55 0.42
N LEU A 526 -42.60 20.95 -0.48
CA LEU A 526 -43.92 21.49 -0.14
C LEU A 526 -44.97 20.37 0.02
N SER A 527 -44.93 19.36 -0.85
CA SER A 527 -45.85 18.19 -0.82
C SER A 527 -45.82 17.45 0.53
N GLN A 528 -44.65 17.34 1.17
CA GLN A 528 -44.50 16.63 2.43
C GLN A 528 -45.00 17.45 3.64
N LYS A 529 -44.89 18.78 3.57
CA LYS A 529 -45.47 19.71 4.56
C LYS A 529 -46.99 19.78 4.45
N ASP A 530 -47.54 19.68 3.24
CA ASP A 530 -48.99 19.63 3.04
C ASP A 530 -49.58 18.31 3.57
N LEU A 531 -48.83 17.19 3.52
CA LEU A 531 -49.24 15.94 4.17
C LEU A 531 -49.24 16.01 5.71
N GLU A 532 -48.27 16.71 6.32
CA GLU A 532 -48.27 16.95 7.78
C GLU A 532 -49.40 17.88 8.21
N THR A 533 -49.78 18.84 7.37
CA THR A 533 -50.89 19.75 7.64
C THR A 533 -52.25 19.02 7.56
N VAL A 534 -52.38 18.02 6.70
CA VAL A 534 -53.58 17.15 6.65
C VAL A 534 -53.64 16.16 7.81
N SER A 535 -52.49 15.70 8.33
CA SER A 535 -52.43 14.84 9.53
C SER A 535 -52.77 15.58 10.83
N ALA A 536 -52.49 16.89 10.92
CA ALA A 536 -52.76 17.69 12.11
C ALA A 536 -54.24 18.15 12.23
N ILE A 537 -55.06 17.92 11.20
CA ILE A 537 -56.50 18.26 11.19
C ILE A 537 -57.37 17.05 11.62
N HIS A 538 -56.76 15.87 11.81
CA HIS A 538 -57.46 14.63 12.21
C HIS A 538 -56.99 14.00 13.53
N THR A 539 -56.30 14.76 14.38
CA THR A 539 -56.09 14.45 15.81
C THR A 539 -56.65 15.59 16.64
#